data_AF-A0A7H8KMV5-F1
#
_entry.id   AF-A0A7H8KMV5-F1
#
_cell.length_a   1.000
_cell.length_b   1.000
_cell.length_c   1.000
_cell.angle_alpha   90.00
_cell.angle_beta   90.00
_cell.angle_gamma   90.00
#
_symmetry.space_group_name_H-M   'P 1'
#
loop_
_entity.id
_entity.type
_entity.pdbx_description
1 polymer ?
#
loop_
_entity_poly.entity_id
_entity_poly.type
_entity_poly.pdbx_seq_one_letter_code
_entity_poly.pdbx_strand_id
1 'polypeptide(L)'
;MVGLRKASIPLLVATLLVPALAARAQAQARAQLPAGSAPASGCAGLGTRPGPALLDVDYESGTLDSGVPGLTTTHASAPDASAVVRPGRRSSYAVEHRVTLDDPGYVSDGAPRSESATDLLPNGTFRPGDSERYEFSAQLRDWQPYRPGDSTTGDIFFQGKYGGGQPPAFYLMAKRNAVAFRSPQLDFQETVVADFQPYVDRWMDFRVDVRWAADDTGCFRVSVRLPGQCDYRQVVALDGVATWKPSAPADHGYLKWGLYRPSESLAAGDVPTRTVRHDDIRILPLPDTDPK
;
A
#
# COMPACT_ATOMS: atom_id res chain seq x y z
N MET A 1 -11.80 35.09 67.66
CA MET A 1 -10.99 34.34 68.65
C MET A 1 -10.14 33.34 67.89
N VAL A 2 -8.82 33.48 68.03
CA VAL A 2 -7.78 32.70 67.34
C VAL A 2 -7.62 31.35 68.03
N GLY A 3 -7.38 30.29 67.27
CA GLY A 3 -7.07 28.96 67.80
C GLY A 3 -6.23 28.13 66.83
N LEU A 4 -4.92 28.44 66.76
CA LEU A 4 -3.91 27.56 66.17
C LEU A 4 -3.77 26.27 67.01
N ARG A 5 -3.67 25.11 66.34
CA ARG A 5 -2.79 24.02 66.80
C ARG A 5 -1.98 23.46 65.65
N LYS A 6 -0.66 23.53 65.81
CA LYS A 6 0.37 22.83 65.03
C LYS A 6 0.51 21.40 65.55
N ALA A 7 0.78 20.46 64.66
CA ALA A 7 1.61 19.29 64.92
C ALA A 7 2.26 18.83 63.60
N SER A 8 3.54 18.47 63.67
CA SER A 8 4.43 18.19 62.53
C SER A 8 4.78 16.70 62.42
N ILE A 9 4.72 16.18 61.18
CA ILE A 9 5.65 15.29 60.42
C ILE A 9 6.10 13.94 61.07
N PRO A 10 6.01 12.79 60.35
CA PRO A 10 7.15 12.33 59.54
C PRO A 10 6.87 11.97 58.08
N LEU A 11 7.94 12.19 57.32
CA LEU A 11 8.28 11.81 55.96
C LEU A 11 8.13 10.29 55.73
N LEU A 12 7.53 9.89 54.60
CA LEU A 12 7.81 8.60 53.99
C LEU A 12 7.95 8.78 52.48
N VAL A 13 9.21 8.75 52.05
CA VAL A 13 9.65 8.67 50.67
C VAL A 13 9.29 7.28 50.16
N ALA A 14 8.44 7.21 49.14
CA ALA A 14 8.28 6.02 48.32
C ALA A 14 8.56 6.41 46.86
N THR A 15 9.84 6.32 46.51
CA THR A 15 10.32 6.25 45.14
C THR A 15 9.71 5.05 44.45
N LEU A 16 8.75 5.27 43.55
CA LEU A 16 8.32 4.25 42.59
C LEU A 16 9.37 4.19 41.46
N LEU A 17 10.25 3.20 41.58
CA LEU A 17 11.05 2.67 40.48
C LEU A 17 10.10 2.19 39.37
N VAL A 18 10.10 2.88 38.23
CA VAL A 18 9.59 2.34 36.98
C VAL A 18 10.68 1.43 36.41
N PRO A 19 10.43 0.11 36.22
CA PRO A 19 11.41 -0.75 35.59
C PRO A 19 11.45 -0.45 34.09
N ALA A 20 12.60 0.07 33.65
CA ALA A 20 13.02 0.05 32.25
C ALA A 20 13.18 -1.40 31.79
N LEU A 21 12.15 -1.94 31.15
CA LEU A 21 12.15 -3.26 30.50
C LEU A 21 11.37 -3.18 29.19
N ALA A 22 11.82 -2.30 28.31
CA ALA A 22 11.37 -2.21 26.92
C ALA A 22 12.56 -1.89 26.00
N ALA A 23 13.64 -2.67 26.11
CA ALA A 23 14.78 -2.59 25.21
C ALA A 23 15.57 -3.91 25.24
N ARG A 24 14.92 -5.04 24.91
CA ARG A 24 15.63 -6.31 24.71
C ARG A 24 14.92 -7.36 23.84
N ALA A 25 14.02 -6.92 22.95
CA ALA A 25 13.35 -7.80 21.99
C ALA A 25 13.83 -7.61 20.52
N GLN A 26 14.95 -6.91 20.28
CA GLN A 26 15.47 -6.65 18.92
C GLN A 26 16.84 -7.30 18.62
N ALA A 27 17.29 -8.29 19.39
CA ALA A 27 18.66 -8.83 19.24
C ALA A 27 18.77 -10.35 19.03
N GLN A 28 17.70 -11.09 18.72
CA GLN A 28 17.76 -12.55 18.58
C GLN A 28 17.27 -13.12 17.24
N ALA A 29 17.46 -12.38 16.14
CA ALA A 29 17.30 -12.91 14.78
C ALA A 29 18.54 -12.65 13.89
N ARG A 30 19.74 -12.71 14.46
CA ARG A 30 20.99 -12.84 13.69
C ARG A 30 21.72 -14.11 14.13
N ALA A 31 21.19 -15.26 13.71
CA ALA A 31 22.00 -16.46 13.62
C ALA A 31 23.01 -16.25 12.47
N GLN A 32 24.29 -16.42 12.81
CA GLN A 32 25.42 -16.32 11.89
C GLN A 32 25.29 -17.38 10.78
N LEU A 33 25.28 -16.96 9.52
CA LEU A 33 25.51 -17.83 8.37
C LEU A 33 27.01 -17.85 8.05
N PRO A 34 27.57 -19.01 7.68
CA PRO A 34 28.98 -19.14 7.34
C PRO A 34 29.32 -18.41 6.03
N ALA A 35 30.51 -17.83 5.97
CA ALA A 35 31.04 -17.12 4.82
C ALA A 35 31.35 -18.09 3.66
N GLY A 36 30.37 -18.29 2.78
CA GLY A 36 30.54 -18.67 1.39
C GLY A 36 29.74 -17.68 0.56
N SER A 37 30.24 -17.27 -0.61
CA SER A 37 29.64 -16.24 -1.48
C SER A 37 28.14 -16.51 -1.72
N ALA A 38 27.29 -15.88 -0.91
CA ALA A 38 25.85 -16.00 -1.01
C ALA A 38 25.38 -15.32 -2.30
N PRO A 39 24.38 -15.87 -3.01
CA PRO A 39 23.66 -15.09 -4.01
C PRO A 39 23.14 -13.82 -3.33
N ALA A 40 23.03 -12.72 -4.06
CA ALA A 40 22.51 -11.45 -3.53
C ALA A 40 21.08 -11.68 -3.02
N SER A 41 20.94 -12.04 -1.75
CA SER A 41 19.67 -12.36 -1.12
C SER A 41 18.96 -11.06 -0.73
N GLY A 42 17.67 -10.99 -1.04
CA GLY A 42 16.85 -9.81 -0.80
C GLY A 42 17.11 -8.64 -1.77
N CYS A 43 16.62 -7.46 -1.41
CA CYS A 43 16.55 -6.30 -2.29
C CYS A 43 17.89 -5.57 -2.45
N ALA A 44 18.93 -5.97 -1.73
CA ALA A 44 20.27 -5.38 -1.89
C ALA A 44 20.86 -5.63 -3.29
N GLY A 45 20.41 -6.69 -3.98
CA GLY A 45 20.80 -7.00 -5.36
C GLY A 45 19.93 -6.33 -6.43
N LEU A 46 18.81 -5.70 -6.06
CA LEU A 46 17.96 -5.00 -7.04
C LEU A 46 18.67 -3.73 -7.53
N GLY A 47 18.73 -3.57 -8.85
CA GLY A 47 19.21 -2.33 -9.46
C GLY A 47 18.43 -1.11 -8.96
N THR A 48 19.13 0.01 -8.78
CA THR A 48 18.47 1.27 -8.40
C THR A 48 17.85 1.98 -9.60
N ARG A 49 18.34 1.66 -10.81
CA ARG A 49 17.90 2.21 -12.09
C ARG A 49 17.01 1.21 -12.82
N PRO A 50 15.74 1.54 -13.04
CA PRO A 50 14.86 0.67 -13.83
C PRO A 50 15.25 0.70 -15.31
N GLY A 51 14.90 -0.37 -16.03
CA GLY A 51 14.87 -0.38 -17.49
C GLY A 51 13.67 0.40 -18.06
N PRO A 52 13.45 0.34 -19.38
CA PRO A 52 12.25 0.91 -20.02
C PRO A 52 10.96 0.34 -19.42
N ALA A 53 9.91 1.15 -19.32
CA ALA A 53 8.64 0.72 -18.76
C ALA A 53 8.05 -0.47 -19.54
N LEU A 54 7.65 -1.52 -18.81
CA LEU A 54 6.84 -2.62 -19.35
C LEU A 54 5.41 -2.13 -19.61
N LEU A 55 4.91 -1.27 -18.73
CA LEU A 55 3.59 -0.65 -18.82
C LEU A 55 3.67 0.79 -18.30
N ASP A 56 2.99 1.70 -19.00
CA ASP A 56 2.84 3.12 -18.63
C ASP A 56 1.37 3.52 -18.81
N VAL A 57 0.72 3.94 -17.72
CA VAL A 57 -0.69 4.37 -17.69
C VAL A 57 -0.73 5.76 -17.06
N ASP A 58 -0.68 6.76 -17.94
CA ASP A 58 -0.63 8.20 -17.60
C ASP A 58 -1.95 8.93 -17.88
N TYR A 59 -2.93 8.22 -18.45
CA TYR A 59 -4.24 8.75 -18.85
C TYR A 59 -4.23 9.88 -19.87
N GLU A 60 -3.11 10.16 -20.55
CA GLU A 60 -3.02 11.27 -21.54
C GLU A 60 -3.97 11.09 -22.73
N SER A 61 -4.39 9.84 -23.01
CA SER A 61 -5.42 9.55 -24.00
C SER A 61 -6.79 10.18 -23.69
N GLY A 62 -7.03 10.56 -22.42
CA GLY A 62 -8.34 11.00 -21.95
C GLY A 62 -9.38 9.87 -21.85
N THR A 63 -8.95 8.60 -21.86
CA THR A 63 -9.83 7.41 -21.76
C THR A 63 -9.55 6.63 -20.47
N LEU A 64 -10.54 5.88 -19.98
CA LEU A 64 -10.43 5.11 -18.72
C LEU A 64 -9.38 3.99 -18.76
N ASP A 65 -9.00 3.56 -19.97
CA ASP A 65 -7.97 2.54 -20.22
C ASP A 65 -6.61 3.16 -20.59
N SER A 66 -6.47 4.49 -20.56
CA SER A 66 -5.26 5.20 -21.00
C SER A 66 -4.82 4.87 -22.45
N GLY A 67 -5.73 4.36 -23.28
CA GLY A 67 -5.42 3.89 -24.63
C GLY A 67 -4.63 2.58 -24.66
N VAL A 68 -4.54 1.85 -23.54
CA VAL A 68 -3.85 0.55 -23.41
C VAL A 68 -4.86 -0.57 -23.69
N PRO A 69 -4.78 -1.26 -24.84
CA PRO A 69 -5.74 -2.32 -25.17
C PRO A 69 -5.66 -3.47 -24.19
N GLY A 70 -6.81 -3.86 -23.63
CA GLY A 70 -6.89 -4.94 -22.65
C GLY A 70 -6.67 -4.50 -21.20
N LEU A 71 -6.42 -3.20 -20.95
CA LEU A 71 -6.44 -2.70 -19.58
C LEU A 71 -7.88 -2.72 -19.05
N THR A 72 -8.12 -3.54 -18.04
CA THR A 72 -9.43 -3.62 -17.41
C THR A 72 -9.71 -2.32 -16.64
N THR A 73 -10.90 -1.76 -16.85
CA THR A 73 -11.43 -0.63 -16.09
C THR A 73 -12.39 -1.13 -15.00
N THR A 74 -13.24 -0.28 -14.43
CA THR A 74 -14.18 -0.71 -13.40
C THR A 74 -15.18 -1.76 -13.89
N HIS A 75 -15.46 -2.77 -13.07
CA HIS A 75 -16.58 -3.70 -13.26
C HIS A 75 -17.86 -3.27 -12.53
N ALA A 76 -17.79 -2.23 -11.69
CA ALA A 76 -18.99 -1.63 -11.10
C ALA A 76 -19.85 -0.99 -12.21
N SER A 77 -21.18 -1.12 -12.08
CA SER A 77 -22.15 -0.65 -13.06
C SER A 77 -22.66 0.77 -12.81
N ALA A 78 -22.39 1.33 -11.62
CA ALA A 78 -22.70 2.72 -11.32
C ALA A 78 -21.99 3.65 -12.34
N PRO A 79 -22.71 4.58 -13.01
CA PRO A 79 -22.12 5.41 -14.07
C PRO A 79 -20.96 6.30 -13.63
N ASP A 80 -20.88 6.61 -12.33
CA ASP A 80 -19.83 7.43 -11.73
C ASP A 80 -18.83 6.60 -10.91
N ALA A 81 -18.84 5.27 -11.03
CA ALA A 81 -17.86 4.40 -10.37
C ALA A 81 -16.43 4.70 -10.81
N SER A 82 -16.24 5.02 -12.10
CA SER A 82 -14.96 5.52 -12.61
C SER A 82 -15.15 6.64 -13.62
N ALA A 83 -14.31 7.66 -13.55
CA ALA A 83 -14.32 8.77 -14.50
C ALA A 83 -12.90 9.25 -14.83
N VAL A 84 -12.70 9.74 -16.05
CA VAL A 84 -11.48 10.50 -16.39
C VAL A 84 -11.66 11.92 -15.88
N VAL A 85 -10.68 12.40 -15.11
CA VAL A 85 -10.73 13.70 -14.42
C VAL A 85 -9.48 14.54 -14.71
N ARG A 86 -9.50 15.81 -14.31
CA ARG A 86 -8.38 16.74 -14.44
C ARG A 86 -8.22 17.58 -13.16
N PRO A 87 -7.01 18.08 -12.85
CA PRO A 87 -5.73 17.73 -13.46
C PRO A 87 -5.21 16.36 -12.97
N GLY A 88 -4.31 15.74 -13.74
CA GLY A 88 -3.48 14.62 -13.29
C GLY A 88 -2.37 15.07 -12.33
N ARG A 89 -1.52 14.12 -11.90
CA ARG A 89 -0.31 14.40 -11.12
C ARG A 89 0.84 14.82 -12.03
N ARG A 90 1.13 14.01 -13.04
CA ARG A 90 2.21 14.27 -14.03
C ARG A 90 1.70 14.36 -15.46
N SER A 91 0.40 14.18 -15.62
CA SER A 91 -0.30 14.22 -16.89
C SER A 91 -1.46 15.23 -16.86
N SER A 92 -2.08 15.41 -18.02
CA SER A 92 -3.25 16.25 -18.21
C SER A 92 -4.51 15.69 -17.54
N TYR A 93 -4.56 14.37 -17.33
CA TYR A 93 -5.74 13.64 -16.88
C TYR A 93 -5.39 12.66 -15.76
N ALA A 94 -6.39 12.14 -15.08
CA ALA A 94 -6.26 11.02 -14.14
C ALA A 94 -7.51 10.14 -14.24
N VAL A 95 -7.48 8.98 -13.60
CA VAL A 95 -8.71 8.25 -13.31
C VAL A 95 -9.17 8.55 -11.89
N GLU A 96 -10.47 8.72 -11.71
CA GLU A 96 -11.15 8.74 -10.42
C GLU A 96 -11.91 7.44 -10.25
N HIS A 97 -11.82 6.83 -9.06
CA HIS A 97 -12.63 5.71 -8.63
C HIS A 97 -13.45 6.10 -7.40
N ARG A 98 -14.74 5.83 -7.46
CA ARG A 98 -15.73 6.13 -6.42
C ARG A 98 -16.42 4.85 -5.99
N VAL A 99 -16.69 4.72 -4.69
CA VAL A 99 -17.47 3.60 -4.13
C VAL A 99 -18.41 4.14 -3.07
N THR A 100 -19.71 3.89 -3.25
CA THR A 100 -20.76 4.14 -2.24
C THR A 100 -21.20 2.81 -1.62
N LEU A 101 -21.12 2.69 -0.30
CA LEU A 101 -21.57 1.50 0.43
C LEU A 101 -23.08 1.32 0.33
N ASP A 102 -23.53 0.07 0.37
CA ASP A 102 -24.93 -0.37 0.24
C ASP A 102 -25.63 0.00 -1.08
N ASP A 103 -24.91 0.56 -2.05
CA ASP A 103 -25.38 0.73 -3.42
C ASP A 103 -24.87 -0.43 -4.32
N PRO A 104 -25.77 -1.28 -4.85
CA PRO A 104 -25.39 -2.43 -5.66
C PRO A 104 -24.68 -2.06 -6.96
N GLY A 105 -24.84 -0.82 -7.46
CA GLY A 105 -24.12 -0.32 -8.63
C GLY A 105 -22.61 -0.26 -8.41
N TYR A 106 -22.15 -0.14 -7.16
CA TYR A 106 -20.74 -0.14 -6.80
C TYR A 106 -20.22 -1.50 -6.33
N VAL A 107 -21.02 -2.57 -6.47
CA VAL A 107 -20.57 -3.94 -6.16
C VAL A 107 -20.00 -4.57 -7.41
N SER A 108 -18.73 -4.97 -7.34
CA SER A 108 -18.07 -5.72 -8.41
C SER A 108 -17.30 -6.91 -7.83
N ASP A 109 -17.39 -8.06 -8.49
CA ASP A 109 -16.85 -9.34 -8.01
C ASP A 109 -17.25 -9.68 -6.55
N GLY A 110 -18.50 -9.34 -6.18
CA GLY A 110 -19.08 -9.66 -4.88
C GLY A 110 -18.71 -8.72 -3.72
N ALA A 111 -18.10 -7.57 -3.96
CA ALA A 111 -17.79 -6.60 -2.91
C ALA A 111 -17.84 -5.13 -3.39
N PRO A 112 -17.99 -4.14 -2.48
CA PRO A 112 -17.95 -2.72 -2.83
C PRO A 112 -16.59 -2.33 -3.42
N ARG A 113 -16.56 -2.03 -4.71
CA ARG A 113 -15.32 -1.90 -5.49
C ARG A 113 -15.52 -1.11 -6.79
N SER A 114 -14.54 -0.27 -7.10
CA SER A 114 -14.25 0.20 -8.45
C SER A 114 -12.74 0.21 -8.64
N GLU A 115 -12.21 -0.62 -9.54
CA GLU A 115 -10.76 -0.75 -9.76
C GLU A 115 -10.44 -1.04 -11.21
N SER A 116 -9.34 -0.49 -11.70
CA SER A 116 -8.66 -0.94 -12.91
C SER A 116 -7.73 -2.12 -12.60
N ALA A 117 -7.39 -2.93 -13.61
CA ALA A 117 -6.52 -4.09 -13.43
C ALA A 117 -5.72 -4.46 -14.69
N THR A 118 -4.51 -5.01 -14.47
CA THR A 118 -3.60 -5.45 -15.55
C THR A 118 -3.70 -6.94 -15.88
N ASP A 119 -4.70 -7.66 -15.36
CA ASP A 119 -4.78 -9.13 -15.44
C ASP A 119 -4.76 -9.69 -16.87
N LEU A 120 -5.30 -8.93 -17.83
CA LEU A 120 -5.37 -9.31 -19.25
C LEU A 120 -4.18 -8.81 -20.07
N LEU A 121 -3.21 -8.13 -19.43
CA LEU A 121 -2.04 -7.55 -20.07
C LEU A 121 -0.79 -8.40 -19.81
N PRO A 122 -0.21 -9.08 -20.82
CA PRO A 122 0.99 -9.89 -20.61
C PRO A 122 2.14 -9.10 -19.97
N ASN A 123 2.35 -7.86 -20.40
CA ASN A 123 3.34 -6.90 -19.89
C ASN A 123 2.95 -6.20 -18.57
N GLY A 124 1.78 -6.52 -18.02
CA GLY A 124 1.29 -6.03 -16.73
C GLY A 124 1.16 -7.13 -15.67
N THR A 125 1.69 -8.32 -15.93
CA THR A 125 1.66 -9.46 -15.00
C THR A 125 3.05 -9.74 -14.43
N PHE A 126 3.09 -10.30 -13.21
CA PHE A 126 4.32 -10.72 -12.54
C PHE A 126 4.31 -12.21 -12.18
N ARG A 127 5.49 -12.81 -12.07
CA ARG A 127 5.75 -14.22 -11.79
C ARG A 127 6.99 -14.38 -10.90
N PRO A 128 7.19 -15.54 -10.25
CA PRO A 128 8.48 -15.86 -9.63
C PRO A 128 9.63 -15.70 -10.63
N GLY A 129 10.70 -15.03 -10.20
CA GLY A 129 11.85 -14.66 -11.01
C GLY A 129 11.84 -13.20 -11.46
N ASP A 130 10.67 -12.56 -11.49
CA ASP A 130 10.58 -11.15 -11.88
C ASP A 130 11.14 -10.24 -10.79
N SER A 131 11.80 -9.16 -11.22
CA SER A 131 12.24 -8.06 -10.37
C SER A 131 11.72 -6.77 -10.97
N GLU A 132 10.82 -6.11 -10.25
CA GLU A 132 10.01 -5.03 -10.79
C GLU A 132 9.86 -3.88 -9.80
N ARG A 133 9.64 -2.69 -10.35
CA ARG A 133 9.25 -1.48 -9.66
C ARG A 133 7.87 -1.07 -10.14
N TYR A 134 6.98 -0.89 -9.18
CA TYR A 134 5.66 -0.31 -9.38
C TYR A 134 5.68 1.13 -8.89
N GLU A 135 5.43 2.08 -9.78
CA GLU A 135 5.22 3.48 -9.43
C GLU A 135 3.76 3.83 -9.65
N PHE A 136 3.19 4.65 -8.77
CA PHE A 136 1.85 5.20 -8.95
C PHE A 136 1.65 6.45 -8.08
N SER A 137 0.77 7.33 -8.53
CA SER A 137 0.28 8.47 -7.76
C SER A 137 -1.13 8.22 -7.26
N ALA A 138 -1.43 8.60 -6.03
CA ALA A 138 -2.78 8.55 -5.49
C ALA A 138 -3.17 9.87 -4.81
N GLN A 139 -4.41 10.31 -5.00
CA GLN A 139 -5.01 11.44 -4.32
C GLN A 139 -6.30 10.97 -3.62
N LEU A 140 -6.32 11.06 -2.29
CA LEU A 140 -7.50 10.79 -1.48
C LEU A 140 -8.42 12.02 -1.56
N ARG A 141 -9.51 11.91 -2.33
CA ARG A 141 -10.42 13.02 -2.64
C ARG A 141 -11.43 13.24 -1.53
N ASP A 142 -11.53 14.48 -1.06
CA ASP A 142 -12.53 14.92 -0.07
C ASP A 142 -12.61 13.95 1.13
N TRP A 143 -11.45 13.40 1.51
CA TRP A 143 -11.38 12.25 2.39
C TRP A 143 -11.66 12.66 3.83
N GLN A 144 -12.86 12.32 4.32
CA GLN A 144 -13.21 12.47 5.73
C GLN A 144 -12.15 11.80 6.64
N PRO A 145 -11.50 12.55 7.54
CA PRO A 145 -10.57 12.00 8.51
C PRO A 145 -11.26 11.11 9.53
N TYR A 146 -10.53 10.09 9.97
CA TYR A 146 -10.89 9.27 11.12
C TYR A 146 -10.94 10.08 12.41
N ARG A 147 -11.95 9.80 13.22
CA ARG A 147 -12.11 10.27 14.59
C ARG A 147 -12.18 9.07 15.55
N PRO A 148 -11.69 9.20 16.79
CA PRO A 148 -11.90 8.18 17.80
C PRO A 148 -13.38 7.81 17.92
N GLY A 149 -13.68 6.52 17.76
CA GLY A 149 -15.06 6.00 17.73
C GLY A 149 -15.52 5.54 16.35
N ASP A 150 -14.87 6.00 15.28
CA ASP A 150 -15.12 5.48 13.93
C ASP A 150 -14.57 4.04 13.80
N SER A 151 -15.03 3.32 12.78
CA SER A 151 -14.48 2.01 12.42
C SER A 151 -12.97 2.06 12.18
N THR A 152 -12.32 0.92 12.39
CA THR A 152 -10.86 0.78 12.26
C THR A 152 -10.44 -0.03 11.04
N THR A 153 -11.40 -0.35 10.18
CA THR A 153 -11.18 -1.00 8.88
C THR A 153 -10.48 -0.02 7.92
N GLY A 154 -10.16 -0.50 6.72
CA GLY A 154 -9.44 0.33 5.77
C GLY A 154 -9.83 0.05 4.33
N ASP A 155 -9.62 1.09 3.53
CA ASP A 155 -9.95 1.16 2.12
C ASP A 155 -8.69 0.89 1.29
N ILE A 156 -8.68 -0.22 0.54
CA ILE A 156 -7.56 -0.59 -0.33
C ILE A 156 -7.61 0.28 -1.58
N PHE A 157 -6.48 0.91 -1.93
CA PHE A 157 -6.39 1.75 -3.13
C PHE A 157 -5.33 1.32 -4.15
N PHE A 158 -4.49 0.36 -3.80
CA PHE A 158 -3.51 -0.24 -4.72
C PHE A 158 -3.16 -1.63 -4.24
N GLN A 159 -3.06 -2.61 -5.13
CA GLN A 159 -2.75 -4.00 -4.74
C GLN A 159 -2.04 -4.78 -5.85
N GLY A 160 -1.12 -5.64 -5.43
CA GLY A 160 -0.61 -6.74 -6.25
C GLY A 160 -1.33 -8.02 -5.87
N LYS A 161 -2.07 -8.62 -6.82
CA LYS A 161 -2.97 -9.75 -6.58
C LYS A 161 -2.55 -10.96 -7.40
N TYR A 162 -2.66 -12.15 -6.82
CA TYR A 162 -2.50 -13.40 -7.57
C TYR A 162 -3.73 -13.69 -8.44
N GLY A 163 -3.52 -14.34 -9.57
CA GLY A 163 -4.59 -14.91 -10.40
C GLY A 163 -5.51 -15.86 -9.61
N GLY A 164 -6.73 -16.07 -10.12
CA GLY A 164 -7.66 -17.06 -9.55
C GLY A 164 -8.39 -16.63 -8.28
N GLY A 165 -8.57 -15.32 -8.06
CA GLY A 165 -9.44 -14.80 -6.99
C GLY A 165 -8.85 -14.83 -5.58
N GLN A 166 -7.56 -15.10 -5.44
CA GLN A 166 -6.90 -15.28 -4.15
C GLN A 166 -6.65 -13.95 -3.40
N PRO A 167 -6.31 -14.00 -2.10
CA PRO A 167 -5.90 -12.81 -1.35
C PRO A 167 -4.69 -12.13 -2.02
N PRO A 168 -4.55 -10.80 -1.91
CA PRO A 168 -3.43 -10.09 -2.52
C PRO A 168 -2.07 -10.53 -1.96
N ALA A 169 -1.03 -10.47 -2.78
CA ALA A 169 0.36 -10.57 -2.33
C ALA A 169 0.72 -9.39 -1.43
N PHE A 170 0.30 -8.19 -1.84
CA PHE A 170 0.37 -6.97 -1.03
C PHE A 170 -0.73 -5.98 -1.42
N TYR A 171 -0.98 -5.01 -0.54
CA TYR A 171 -1.77 -3.83 -0.85
C TYR A 171 -1.36 -2.61 -0.03
N LEU A 172 -1.71 -1.43 -0.54
CA LEU A 172 -1.75 -0.18 0.21
C LEU A 172 -3.21 0.18 0.51
N MET A 173 -3.46 0.61 1.74
CA MET A 173 -4.79 1.03 2.18
C MET A 173 -4.75 2.27 3.04
N ALA A 174 -5.80 3.08 2.95
CA ALA A 174 -6.08 4.12 3.93
C ALA A 174 -6.73 3.45 5.15
N LYS A 175 -6.08 3.53 6.30
CA LYS A 175 -6.57 2.98 7.58
C LYS A 175 -6.51 4.07 8.63
N ARG A 176 -7.65 4.45 9.19
CA ARG A 176 -7.75 5.65 10.04
C ARG A 176 -7.20 6.88 9.27
N ASN A 177 -6.27 7.63 9.84
CA ASN A 177 -5.58 8.76 9.19
C ASN A 177 -4.22 8.36 8.59
N ALA A 178 -3.92 7.07 8.43
CA ALA A 178 -2.65 6.58 7.93
C ALA A 178 -2.79 5.83 6.59
N VAL A 179 -1.71 5.77 5.82
CA VAL A 179 -1.55 4.81 4.74
C VAL A 179 -0.68 3.66 5.23
N ALA A 180 -1.17 2.44 5.11
CA ALA A 180 -0.43 1.23 5.48
C ALA A 180 -0.14 0.36 4.26
N PHE A 181 1.06 -0.21 4.21
CA PHE A 181 1.38 -1.35 3.36
C PHE A 181 1.11 -2.63 4.14
N ARG A 182 0.48 -3.62 3.50
CA ARG A 182 0.22 -4.94 4.09
C ARG A 182 0.53 -6.04 3.10
N SER A 183 1.17 -7.11 3.56
CA SER A 183 1.26 -8.38 2.88
C SER A 183 0.59 -9.46 3.73
N PRO A 184 -0.65 -9.88 3.42
CA PRO A 184 -1.39 -10.85 4.22
C PRO A 184 -0.68 -12.20 4.34
N GLN A 185 -0.06 -12.67 3.26
CA GLN A 185 0.59 -13.99 3.21
C GLN A 185 1.88 -14.08 4.04
N LEU A 186 2.45 -12.91 4.34
CA LEU A 186 3.63 -12.73 5.19
C LEU A 186 3.26 -12.28 6.61
N ASP A 187 1.97 -12.11 6.91
CA ASP A 187 1.48 -11.52 8.17
C ASP A 187 2.20 -10.21 8.54
N PHE A 188 2.43 -9.36 7.54
CA PHE A 188 3.20 -8.13 7.68
C PHE A 188 2.34 -6.90 7.39
N GLN A 189 2.47 -5.87 8.23
CA GLN A 189 1.89 -4.55 8.00
C GLN A 189 2.81 -3.47 8.55
N GLU A 190 3.02 -2.40 7.79
CA GLU A 190 3.83 -1.25 8.19
C GLU A 190 3.16 0.06 7.77
N THR A 191 3.35 1.12 8.56
CA THR A 191 2.78 2.43 8.24
C THR A 191 3.68 3.17 7.26
N VAL A 192 3.17 3.47 6.07
CA VAL A 192 3.90 4.19 5.00
C VAL A 192 3.76 5.70 5.16
N VAL A 193 2.54 6.17 5.44
CA VAL A 193 2.23 7.58 5.74
C VAL A 193 1.54 7.61 7.10
N ALA A 194 2.18 8.19 8.10
CA ALA A 194 1.70 8.19 9.48
C ALA A 194 0.43 9.04 9.68
N ASP A 195 0.36 10.17 8.98
CA ASP A 195 -0.80 11.05 8.94
C ASP A 195 -0.96 11.61 7.52
N PHE A 196 -2.02 11.22 6.81
CA PHE A 196 -2.32 11.72 5.48
C PHE A 196 -3.22 12.96 5.50
N GLN A 197 -3.74 13.40 6.65
CA GLN A 197 -4.69 14.53 6.72
C GLN A 197 -4.16 15.80 6.02
N PRO A 198 -2.88 16.19 6.14
CA PRO A 198 -2.34 17.35 5.42
C PRO A 198 -2.23 17.18 3.89
N TYR A 199 -2.49 15.97 3.40
CA TYR A 199 -2.35 15.56 2.01
C TYR A 199 -3.68 15.13 1.37
N VAL A 200 -4.80 15.26 2.07
CA VAL A 200 -6.13 15.14 1.44
C VAL A 200 -6.24 16.16 0.30
N ASP A 201 -6.80 15.73 -0.83
CA ASP A 201 -6.85 16.48 -2.09
C ASP A 201 -5.48 16.88 -2.67
N ARG A 202 -4.41 16.20 -2.24
CA ARG A 202 -3.06 16.35 -2.77
C ARG A 202 -2.52 14.99 -3.19
N TRP A 203 -1.73 15.00 -4.25
CA TRP A 203 -1.14 13.78 -4.79
C TRP A 203 0.03 13.30 -3.91
N MET A 204 0.00 12.03 -3.54
CA MET A 204 1.12 11.31 -2.94
C MET A 204 1.67 10.33 -3.97
N ASP A 205 3.00 10.25 -4.08
CA ASP A 205 3.64 9.28 -4.99
C ASP A 205 4.15 8.09 -4.19
N PHE A 206 3.93 6.89 -4.72
CA PHE A 206 4.35 5.64 -4.12
C PHE A 206 5.23 4.85 -5.07
N ARG A 207 6.14 4.09 -4.49
CA ARG A 207 7.01 3.16 -5.19
C ARG A 207 7.06 1.85 -4.41
N VAL A 208 6.85 0.73 -5.09
CA VAL A 208 7.03 -0.62 -4.55
C VAL A 208 8.03 -1.35 -5.42
N ASP A 209 9.22 -1.62 -4.89
CA ASP A 209 10.22 -2.46 -5.54
C ASP A 209 10.08 -3.87 -5.00
N VAL A 210 10.02 -4.86 -5.89
CA VAL A 210 9.75 -6.25 -5.53
C VAL A 210 10.69 -7.16 -6.28
N ARG A 211 11.27 -8.13 -5.57
CA ARG A 211 11.75 -9.36 -6.18
C ARG A 211 10.75 -10.46 -5.90
N TRP A 212 10.11 -10.97 -6.95
CA TRP A 212 9.13 -12.04 -6.86
C TRP A 212 9.83 -13.39 -6.76
N ALA A 213 9.67 -14.08 -5.63
CA ALA A 213 10.28 -15.37 -5.39
C ALA A 213 9.36 -16.27 -4.56
N ALA A 214 9.39 -17.56 -4.86
CA ALA A 214 8.64 -18.57 -4.10
C ALA A 214 9.36 -19.02 -2.81
N ASP A 215 10.59 -18.54 -2.60
CA ASP A 215 11.46 -18.87 -1.48
C ASP A 215 11.98 -17.60 -0.78
N ASP A 216 12.91 -17.75 0.16
CA ASP A 216 13.48 -16.64 0.95
C ASP A 216 14.41 -15.71 0.15
N THR A 217 14.51 -15.82 -1.17
CA THR A 217 15.30 -14.89 -1.99
C THR A 217 14.55 -13.60 -2.35
N GLY A 218 13.24 -13.57 -2.12
CA GLY A 218 12.36 -12.44 -2.43
C GLY A 218 12.46 -11.28 -1.44
N CYS A 219 11.91 -10.14 -1.84
CA CYS A 219 11.89 -8.95 -1.01
C CYS A 219 10.87 -7.89 -1.46
N PHE A 220 10.52 -6.99 -0.55
CA PHE A 220 9.79 -5.75 -0.81
C PHE A 220 10.60 -4.54 -0.32
N ARG A 221 10.61 -3.46 -1.11
CA ARG A 221 10.84 -2.08 -0.63
C ARG A 221 9.63 -1.23 -0.95
N VAL A 222 9.20 -0.43 0.01
CA VAL A 222 8.13 0.57 -0.22
C VAL A 222 8.66 1.94 0.11
N SER A 223 8.54 2.85 -0.83
CA SER A 223 8.94 4.24 -0.69
C SER A 223 7.77 5.17 -1.01
N VAL A 224 7.78 6.33 -0.40
CA VAL A 224 6.77 7.37 -0.61
C VAL A 224 7.43 8.72 -0.79
N ARG A 225 6.85 9.56 -1.65
CA ARG A 225 7.16 10.98 -1.77
C ARG A 225 5.89 11.78 -1.55
N LEU A 226 5.85 12.50 -0.44
CA LEU A 226 4.72 13.32 -0.02
C LEU A 226 4.76 14.71 -0.68
N PRO A 227 3.63 15.42 -0.77
CA PRO A 227 3.60 16.80 -1.27
C PRO A 227 4.66 17.70 -0.63
N GLY A 228 5.49 18.33 -1.46
CA GLY A 228 6.59 19.21 -1.03
C GLY A 228 7.93 18.52 -0.80
N GLN A 229 8.01 17.19 -0.91
CA GLN A 229 9.28 16.45 -0.88
C GLN A 229 9.86 16.31 -2.30
N CYS A 230 11.18 16.40 -2.41
CA CYS A 230 11.89 16.22 -3.68
C CYS A 230 12.14 14.74 -4.00
N ASP A 231 12.48 13.96 -2.97
CA ASP A 231 12.92 12.57 -3.10
C ASP A 231 11.96 11.58 -2.45
N TYR A 232 11.96 10.35 -2.98
CA TYR A 232 11.29 9.23 -2.33
C TYR A 232 12.03 8.85 -1.04
N ARG A 233 11.27 8.67 0.03
CA ARG A 233 11.75 8.09 1.29
C ARG A 233 11.31 6.64 1.38
N GLN A 234 12.27 5.73 1.51
CA GLN A 234 11.96 4.32 1.82
C GLN A 234 11.43 4.20 3.25
N VAL A 235 10.33 3.48 3.42
CA VAL A 235 9.66 3.25 4.71
C VAL A 235 9.60 1.77 5.05
N VAL A 236 9.44 0.90 4.06
CA VAL A 236 9.46 -0.56 4.24
C VAL A 236 10.71 -1.15 3.61
N ALA A 237 11.35 -2.05 4.35
CA ALA A 237 12.39 -2.95 3.85
C ALA A 237 12.17 -4.34 4.43
N LEU A 238 11.69 -5.26 3.58
CA LEU A 238 11.49 -6.65 3.93
C LEU A 238 12.35 -7.51 2.99
N ASP A 239 13.35 -8.17 3.53
CA ASP A 239 14.25 -9.08 2.81
C ASP A 239 14.06 -10.51 3.32
N GLY A 240 14.50 -11.49 2.54
CA GLY A 240 14.56 -12.86 3.04
C GLY A 240 13.19 -13.54 3.07
N VAL A 241 12.27 -13.16 2.18
CA VAL A 241 10.85 -13.58 2.25
C VAL A 241 10.34 -14.12 0.92
N ALA A 242 9.46 -15.12 0.99
CA ALA A 242 8.70 -15.62 -0.16
C ALA A 242 7.60 -14.63 -0.54
N THR A 243 7.94 -13.68 -1.41
CA THR A 243 7.01 -12.66 -1.93
C THR A 243 5.94 -13.25 -2.84
N TRP A 244 6.20 -14.40 -3.46
CA TRP A 244 5.24 -15.22 -4.16
C TRP A 244 4.77 -16.39 -3.29
N LYS A 245 3.56 -16.27 -2.75
CA LYS A 245 2.95 -17.26 -1.84
C LYS A 245 1.43 -17.30 -2.01
N PRO A 246 0.91 -17.69 -3.19
CA PRO A 246 -0.53 -17.85 -3.37
C PRO A 246 -1.05 -19.03 -2.52
N SER A 247 -2.28 -18.93 -2.02
CA SER A 247 -3.00 -19.96 -1.26
C SER A 247 -3.43 -21.19 -2.08
N ALA A 248 -3.46 -21.08 -3.40
CA ALA A 248 -3.68 -22.17 -4.36
C ALA A 248 -2.80 -21.91 -5.61
N PRO A 249 -2.64 -22.86 -6.54
CA PRO A 249 -1.87 -22.62 -7.77
C PRO A 249 -2.34 -21.37 -8.52
N ALA A 250 -1.40 -20.56 -8.96
CA ALA A 250 -1.62 -19.37 -9.78
C ALA A 250 -0.49 -19.29 -10.83
N ASP A 251 -0.82 -18.91 -12.05
CA ASP A 251 0.15 -18.84 -13.17
C ASP A 251 0.84 -17.48 -13.25
N HIS A 252 0.21 -16.45 -12.67
CA HIS A 252 0.70 -15.08 -12.63
C HIS A 252 0.00 -14.29 -11.50
N GLY A 253 0.56 -13.12 -11.20
CA GLY A 253 -0.14 -12.05 -10.51
C GLY A 253 -0.22 -10.80 -11.38
N TYR A 254 -0.99 -9.82 -10.92
CA TYR A 254 -1.29 -8.58 -11.65
C TYR A 254 -1.55 -7.45 -10.67
N LEU A 255 -1.53 -6.21 -11.16
CA LEU A 255 -1.80 -5.02 -10.36
C LEU A 255 -3.26 -4.62 -10.48
N LYS A 256 -3.80 -4.04 -9.40
CA LYS A 256 -5.05 -3.30 -9.40
C LYS A 256 -4.87 -1.97 -8.68
N TRP A 257 -5.56 -0.95 -9.19
CA TRP A 257 -5.66 0.35 -8.53
C TRP A 257 -7.10 0.88 -8.66
N GLY A 258 -7.48 1.73 -7.72
CA GLY A 258 -8.83 2.24 -7.59
C GLY A 258 -9.25 2.19 -6.14
N LEU A 259 -10.48 1.76 -5.84
CA LEU A 259 -11.01 1.72 -4.49
C LEU A 259 -11.72 0.40 -4.22
N TYR A 260 -11.26 -0.32 -3.20
CA TYR A 260 -11.84 -1.56 -2.75
C TYR A 260 -12.10 -1.50 -1.24
N ARG A 261 -13.36 -1.68 -0.85
CA ARG A 261 -13.86 -1.46 0.52
C ARG A 261 -14.44 -2.74 1.14
N PRO A 262 -13.69 -3.86 1.23
CA PRO A 262 -14.25 -5.17 1.59
C PRO A 262 -14.71 -5.32 3.03
N SER A 263 -14.18 -4.51 3.92
CA SER A 263 -14.42 -4.62 5.37
C SER A 263 -15.30 -3.50 5.89
N GLU A 264 -15.81 -2.64 5.00
CA GLU A 264 -16.55 -1.43 5.35
C GLU A 264 -18.06 -1.68 5.21
N SER A 265 -18.85 -1.09 6.09
CA SER A 265 -20.32 -1.16 6.07
C SER A 265 -20.96 0.05 6.77
N LEU A 266 -22.12 0.50 6.29
CA LEU A 266 -22.86 1.57 6.98
C LEU A 266 -23.29 1.16 8.39
N ALA A 267 -23.55 -0.14 8.61
CA ALA A 267 -23.88 -0.69 9.92
C ALA A 267 -22.75 -0.53 10.95
N ALA A 268 -21.49 -0.52 10.51
CA ALA A 268 -20.32 -0.26 11.35
C ALA A 268 -20.00 1.24 11.50
N GLY A 269 -20.82 2.13 10.92
CA GLY A 269 -20.61 3.57 10.94
C GLY A 269 -19.56 4.06 9.95
N ASP A 270 -19.23 3.26 8.93
CA ASP A 270 -18.24 3.65 7.92
C ASP A 270 -18.73 4.79 7.04
N VAL A 271 -17.78 5.57 6.51
CA VAL A 271 -18.09 6.69 5.62
C VAL A 271 -18.81 6.17 4.37
N PRO A 272 -20.01 6.68 4.02
CA PRO A 272 -20.81 6.10 2.96
C PRO A 272 -20.12 6.06 1.61
N THR A 273 -19.53 7.18 1.21
CA THR A 273 -18.86 7.31 -0.10
C THR A 273 -17.42 7.71 0.09
N ARG A 274 -16.54 7.04 -0.66
CA ARG A 274 -15.12 7.39 -0.76
C ARG A 274 -14.75 7.53 -2.23
N THR A 275 -13.78 8.40 -2.48
CA THR A 275 -13.25 8.66 -3.81
C THR A 275 -11.73 8.74 -3.73
N VAL A 276 -11.06 8.11 -4.69
CA VAL A 276 -9.62 8.16 -4.87
C VAL A 276 -9.32 8.41 -6.33
N ARG A 277 -8.26 9.17 -6.61
CA ARG A 277 -7.74 9.35 -7.97
C ARG A 277 -6.38 8.70 -8.10
N HIS A 278 -6.10 8.19 -9.29
CA HIS A 278 -4.85 7.57 -9.67
C HIS A 278 -4.31 8.15 -10.97
N ASP A 279 -2.99 8.22 -11.05
CA ASP A 279 -2.23 8.66 -12.22
C ASP A 279 -0.78 8.12 -12.14
N ASP A 280 -0.01 8.24 -13.21
CA ASP A 280 1.42 7.87 -13.28
C ASP A 280 1.68 6.41 -12.86
N ILE A 281 0.83 5.48 -13.29
CA ILE A 281 0.99 4.05 -12.97
C ILE A 281 2.00 3.43 -13.93
N ARG A 282 3.12 2.95 -13.40
CA ARG A 282 4.21 2.39 -14.20
C ARG A 282 4.67 1.06 -13.65
N ILE A 283 4.92 0.13 -14.55
CA ILE A 283 5.62 -1.13 -14.26
C ILE A 283 6.97 -1.06 -14.95
N LEU A 284 8.03 -1.18 -14.17
CA LEU A 284 9.40 -0.98 -14.61
C LEU A 284 10.22 -2.22 -14.23
N PRO A 285 11.00 -2.82 -15.13
CA PRO A 285 11.89 -3.90 -14.75
C PRO A 285 13.04 -3.34 -13.91
N LEU A 286 13.39 -4.03 -12.83
CA LEU A 286 14.56 -3.73 -11.99
C LEU A 286 15.61 -4.82 -12.24
N PRO A 287 16.55 -4.61 -13.18
CA PRO A 287 17.62 -5.57 -13.41
C PRO A 287 18.49 -5.70 -12.16
N ASP A 288 18.91 -6.91 -11.84
CA ASP A 288 19.86 -7.15 -10.76
C ASP A 288 21.19 -6.45 -11.06
N THR A 289 21.86 -5.95 -10.02
CA THR A 289 23.12 -5.18 -10.16
C THR A 289 24.27 -6.01 -10.71
N ASP A 290 24.14 -7.35 -10.75
CA ASP A 290 25.05 -8.29 -11.41
C ASP A 290 24.24 -9.39 -12.10
N PRO A 291 23.94 -9.29 -13.40
CA PRO A 291 23.46 -10.43 -14.16
C PRO A 291 24.60 -11.46 -14.25
N LYS A 292 24.45 -12.60 -13.58
CA LYS A 292 25.33 -13.76 -13.80
C LYS A 292 25.03 -14.42 -15.13
#